data_AF-A0A1T4IY92-F1
#
_entry.id   AF-A0A1T4IY92-F1
#
_cell.length_a   1.000
_cell.length_b   1.000
_cell.length_c   1.000
_cell.angle_alpha   90.00
_cell.angle_beta   90.00
_cell.angle_gamma   90.00
#
_symmetry.space_group_name_H-M   'P 1'
#
loop_
_entity.id
_entity.type
_entity.pdbx_description
1 polymer ?
#
loop_
_entity_poly.entity_id
_entity_poly.type
_entity_poly.pdbx_seq_one_letter_code
_entity_poly.pdbx_strand_id
1 'polypeptide(L)'
;MKSKTLALILLCCAASLGAKVKLPALVGDNMILQQQTEVKLWGTAAPKAEVRVTPSWNGQTTTCRADKDGRWLLAVKTPAAGYTPYEITFDDGEKTTLKNILIGEVWLASGQSNMEMPLKGFAGCCIMNGADDIIASAENRGVRMFTVPKHQTYEPQTDCKGSWNISSIETAPDFSATAYYFATSLSRALRIPVGIICSAYGGATVEGWISRELLENYPDISLNPDSIERLHPMHRPMLMYNAMLKPLQNYTIKGFIWYQGESNVGRHETYAERLADMVQLWRKEWGLGELPFYFAEIAPYAYGGTQQEKAAYLREAQFRAQSLIPNSAMISTNDLVEPYEIYNIHPRNKTKVGQRLSYLALNLTYGLKQIHCFGPQYKSWTAKGSEAWVSFDHLEMGICRNYDLRGFEVAGEDRVFHPADKVWLHWQTNEVVISSEKVSHPVSVRYCFHDFQIGTMIGGNELPTIPFRTDNW
;
A
#
# COMPACT_ATOMS: atom_id res chain seq x y z
N MET A 1 -4.50 3.98 88.89
CA MET A 1 -3.25 4.23 88.14
C MET A 1 -3.42 3.69 86.73
N LYS A 2 -3.11 4.51 85.73
CA LYS A 2 -3.64 4.43 84.37
C LYS A 2 -2.94 3.35 83.52
N SER A 3 -3.78 2.63 82.78
CA SER A 3 -3.62 1.91 81.50
C SER A 3 -2.26 2.00 80.79
N LYS A 4 -1.69 0.84 80.47
CA LYS A 4 -0.57 0.66 79.52
C LYS A 4 -1.12 0.64 78.09
N THR A 5 -0.72 1.61 77.27
CA THR A 5 -1.02 1.62 75.83
C THR A 5 0.19 1.05 75.07
N LEU A 6 -0.01 -0.10 74.43
CA LEU A 6 0.96 -0.74 73.55
C LEU A 6 0.77 -0.15 72.14
N ALA A 7 1.77 0.57 71.62
CA ALA A 7 1.76 1.11 70.27
C ALA A 7 2.21 0.02 69.27
N LEU A 8 1.28 -0.42 68.43
CA LEU A 8 1.55 -1.33 67.32
C LEU A 8 1.95 -0.50 66.09
N ILE A 9 3.24 -0.52 65.73
CA ILE A 9 3.73 0.07 64.48
C ILE A 9 3.34 -0.89 63.35
N LEU A 10 2.27 -0.57 62.63
CA LEU A 10 1.92 -1.24 61.38
C LEU A 10 2.86 -0.71 60.29
N LEU A 11 3.89 -1.49 59.95
CA LEU A 11 4.72 -1.26 58.79
C LEU A 11 3.89 -1.63 57.54
N CYS A 12 3.20 -0.66 56.96
CA CYS A 12 2.55 -0.83 55.65
C CYS A 12 3.62 -0.96 54.57
N CYS A 13 4.11 -2.18 54.34
CA CYS A 13 4.73 -2.55 53.08
C CYS A 13 3.63 -2.53 52.01
N ALA A 14 3.35 -1.35 51.45
CA ALA A 14 2.63 -1.23 50.21
C ALA A 14 3.53 -1.80 49.11
N ALA A 15 3.46 -3.12 48.91
CA ALA A 15 3.89 -3.71 47.67
C ALA A 15 3.02 -3.08 46.58
N SER A 16 3.56 -2.09 45.87
CA SER A 16 2.97 -1.62 44.64
C SER A 16 2.93 -2.83 43.71
N LEU A 17 1.77 -3.46 43.56
CA LEU A 17 1.47 -4.30 42.41
C LEU A 17 1.48 -3.36 41.19
N GLY A 18 2.67 -2.98 40.73
CA GLY A 18 2.86 -2.32 39.46
C GLY A 18 2.56 -3.34 38.38
N ALA A 19 1.57 -3.08 37.55
CA ALA A 19 1.30 -3.90 36.37
C ALA A 19 2.50 -3.79 35.43
N LYS A 20 3.13 -4.93 35.13
CA LYS A 20 4.21 -5.11 34.15
C LYS A 20 3.89 -4.39 32.85
N VAL A 21 4.89 -3.71 32.26
CA VAL A 21 4.81 -3.12 30.91
C VAL A 21 4.12 -4.08 29.95
N LYS A 22 3.03 -3.60 29.34
CA LYS A 22 2.31 -4.30 28.28
C LYS A 22 2.56 -3.59 26.96
N LEU A 23 3.11 -4.33 26.01
CA LEU A 23 3.40 -3.85 24.67
C LEU A 23 2.24 -4.19 23.72
N PRO A 24 1.96 -3.35 22.71
CA PRO A 24 1.05 -3.67 21.61
C PRO A 24 1.65 -4.79 20.74
N ALA A 25 0.83 -5.50 19.97
CA ALA A 25 1.30 -6.62 19.16
C ALA A 25 2.38 -6.24 18.14
N LEU A 26 2.34 -5.02 17.62
CA LEU A 26 3.34 -4.51 16.67
C LEU A 26 4.73 -4.35 17.29
N VAL A 27 4.82 -4.09 18.60
CA VAL A 27 6.07 -3.91 19.33
C VAL A 27 6.40 -5.25 19.99
N GLY A 28 6.97 -6.15 19.20
CA GLY A 28 7.21 -7.54 19.59
C GLY A 28 8.50 -8.13 19.02
N ASP A 29 8.76 -9.39 19.37
CA ASP A 29 9.88 -10.15 18.82
C ASP A 29 9.85 -10.18 17.29
N ASN A 30 11.02 -10.33 16.68
CA ASN A 30 11.21 -10.40 15.23
C ASN A 30 10.81 -9.13 14.46
N MET A 31 10.45 -8.02 15.10
CA MET A 31 10.13 -6.80 14.36
C MET A 31 11.33 -6.21 13.62
N ILE A 32 11.05 -5.34 12.65
CA ILE A 32 12.05 -4.49 11.99
C ILE A 32 11.72 -3.05 12.32
N LEU A 33 12.66 -2.32 12.92
CA LEU A 33 12.52 -0.88 13.15
C LEU A 33 13.13 -0.07 12.01
N GLN A 34 12.49 1.05 11.69
CA GLN A 34 12.97 1.99 10.68
C GLN A 34 14.37 2.50 11.05
N GLN A 35 15.30 2.46 10.08
CA GLN A 35 16.69 2.88 10.27
C GLN A 35 16.87 4.40 10.31
N GLN A 36 17.98 4.82 10.91
CA GLN A 36 18.50 6.20 10.87
C GLN A 36 17.47 7.27 11.22
N THR A 37 16.61 6.98 12.20
CA THR A 37 15.56 7.89 12.64
C THR A 37 15.29 7.72 14.14
N GLU A 38 14.35 8.52 14.65
CA GLU A 38 13.77 8.33 15.97
C GLU A 38 12.49 7.50 15.84
N VAL A 39 12.55 6.24 16.25
CA VAL A 39 11.39 5.35 16.22
C VAL A 39 10.62 5.45 17.53
N LYS A 40 9.29 5.46 17.43
CA LYS A 40 8.41 5.48 18.61
C LYS A 40 8.25 4.06 19.14
N LEU A 41 8.41 3.89 20.44
CA LEU A 41 8.04 2.70 21.21
C LEU A 41 6.95 3.11 22.20
N TRP A 42 5.93 2.28 22.37
CA TRP A 42 4.76 2.61 23.17
C TRP A 42 4.13 1.37 23.81
N GLY A 43 3.25 1.61 24.77
CA GLY A 43 2.51 0.57 25.46
C GLY A 43 1.72 1.11 26.64
N THR A 44 1.38 0.23 27.58
CA THR A 44 0.80 0.61 28.87
C THR A 44 1.64 0.08 30.04
N ALA A 45 1.53 0.74 31.17
CA ALA A 45 2.12 0.37 32.46
C ALA A 45 1.20 0.89 33.58
N ALA A 46 1.56 0.69 34.85
CA ALA A 46 0.81 1.31 35.94
C ALA A 46 0.79 2.86 35.79
N PRO A 47 -0.33 3.55 36.11
CA PRO A 47 -0.41 5.01 35.99
C PRO A 47 0.74 5.72 36.71
N LYS A 48 1.36 6.71 36.04
CA LYS A 48 2.52 7.47 36.54
C LYS A 48 3.81 6.64 36.77
N ALA A 49 3.81 5.35 36.45
CA ALA A 49 5.00 4.52 36.52
C ALA A 49 6.10 5.08 35.62
N GLU A 50 7.35 4.96 36.08
CA GLU A 50 8.51 5.24 35.26
C GLU A 50 8.81 4.03 34.39
N VAL A 51 8.92 4.23 33.09
CA VAL A 51 9.26 3.18 32.11
C VAL A 51 10.62 3.50 31.51
N ARG A 52 11.54 2.55 31.61
CA ARG A 52 12.90 2.64 31.08
C ARG A 52 13.03 1.70 29.88
N VAL A 53 13.63 2.19 28.80
CA VAL A 53 13.83 1.43 27.56
C VAL A 53 15.29 1.47 27.18
N THR A 54 15.91 0.29 27.02
CA THR A 54 17.35 0.15 26.74
C THR A 54 17.55 -0.77 25.53
N PRO A 55 17.86 -0.21 24.35
CA PRO A 55 18.24 -0.98 23.18
C PRO A 55 19.69 -1.51 23.27
N SER A 56 19.93 -2.72 22.77
CA SER A 56 21.27 -3.33 22.84
C SER A 56 22.28 -2.76 21.85
N TRP A 57 21.86 -2.03 20.81
CA TRP A 57 22.77 -1.44 19.82
C TRP A 57 23.62 -0.28 20.36
N ASN A 58 23.16 0.39 21.41
CA ASN A 58 23.91 1.48 22.05
C ASN A 58 23.96 1.40 23.59
N GLY A 59 23.15 0.52 24.20
CA GLY A 59 23.07 0.39 25.66
C GLY A 59 22.52 1.64 26.38
N GLN A 60 21.98 2.62 25.64
CA GLN A 60 21.49 3.86 26.21
C GLN A 60 20.06 3.68 26.70
N THR A 61 19.82 4.03 27.96
CA THR A 61 18.49 4.00 28.57
C THR A 61 17.76 5.33 28.34
N THR A 62 16.60 5.26 27.70
CA THR A 62 15.63 6.35 27.64
C THR A 62 14.51 6.10 28.64
N THR A 63 14.08 7.14 29.34
CA THR A 63 13.04 7.04 30.38
C THR A 63 11.86 7.93 30.05
N CYS A 64 10.64 7.44 30.30
CA CYS A 64 9.41 8.23 30.27
C CYS A 64 8.53 7.87 31.46
N ARG A 65 7.42 8.59 31.64
CA ARG A 65 6.39 8.25 32.62
C ARG A 65 5.08 7.96 31.92
N ALA A 66 4.40 6.91 32.36
CA ALA A 66 3.05 6.62 31.93
C ALA A 66 2.09 7.74 32.37
N ASP A 67 1.11 8.04 31.52
CA ASP A 67 0.07 9.03 31.80
C ASP A 67 -0.90 8.54 32.90
N LYS A 68 -1.94 9.35 33.18
CA LYS A 68 -2.97 9.01 34.17
C LYS A 68 -3.77 7.74 33.82
N ASP A 69 -3.79 7.38 32.54
CA ASP A 69 -4.50 6.23 31.99
C ASP A 69 -3.53 5.05 31.76
N GLY A 70 -2.27 5.18 32.20
CA GLY A 70 -1.23 4.16 32.09
C GLY A 70 -0.53 4.09 30.73
N ARG A 71 -0.84 4.97 29.77
CA ARG A 71 -0.22 4.96 28.44
C ARG A 71 1.15 5.64 28.47
N TRP A 72 2.10 5.08 27.76
CA TRP A 72 3.41 5.69 27.60
C TRP A 72 3.87 5.60 26.14
N LEU A 73 4.68 6.56 25.73
CA LEU A 73 5.31 6.63 24.43
C LEU A 73 6.65 7.32 24.59
N LEU A 74 7.70 6.77 23.99
CA LEU A 74 9.00 7.40 23.91
C LEU A 74 9.64 7.14 22.55
N ALA A 75 10.66 7.93 22.22
CA ALA A 75 11.43 7.75 21.00
C ALA A 75 12.82 7.20 21.32
N VAL A 76 13.33 6.32 20.44
CA VAL A 76 14.71 5.84 20.49
C VAL A 76 15.37 6.02 19.13
N LYS A 77 16.65 6.43 19.13
CA LYS A 77 17.43 6.57 17.89
C LYS A 77 17.87 5.19 17.40
N THR A 78 17.59 4.89 16.13
CA THR A 78 18.02 3.67 15.48
C THR A 78 19.31 3.88 14.67
N PRO A 79 20.20 2.86 14.61
CA PRO A 79 21.41 2.92 13.80
C PRO A 79 21.07 2.81 12.30
N ALA A 80 22.11 2.74 11.46
CA ALA A 80 21.97 2.29 10.08
C ALA A 80 21.47 0.84 10.03
N ALA A 81 20.81 0.48 8.94
CA ALA A 81 20.28 -0.86 8.73
C ALA A 81 21.37 -1.93 8.73
N GLY A 82 20.98 -3.14 9.15
CA GLY A 82 21.89 -4.28 9.18
C GLY A 82 21.18 -5.56 9.61
N TYR A 83 21.80 -6.69 9.27
CA TYR A 83 21.28 -8.03 9.58
C TYR A 83 21.69 -8.52 10.98
N THR A 84 22.38 -7.69 11.77
CA THR A 84 22.70 -8.00 13.17
C THR A 84 21.42 -7.95 14.01
N PRO A 85 21.03 -9.05 14.68
CA PRO A 85 19.89 -9.05 15.58
C PRO A 85 20.20 -8.30 16.87
N TYR A 86 19.28 -7.44 17.29
CA TYR A 86 19.33 -6.71 18.53
C TYR A 86 18.24 -7.16 19.52
N GLU A 87 18.35 -6.65 20.74
CA GLU A 87 17.35 -6.80 21.80
C GLU A 87 16.95 -5.40 22.29
N ILE A 88 15.74 -5.29 22.84
CA ILE A 88 15.27 -4.09 23.53
C ILE A 88 14.66 -4.50 24.86
N THR A 89 15.19 -3.97 25.96
CA THR A 89 14.66 -4.21 27.31
C THR A 89 13.80 -3.04 27.76
N PHE A 90 12.58 -3.33 28.18
CA PHE A 90 11.64 -2.45 28.85
C PHE A 90 11.62 -2.79 30.34
N ASP A 91 11.64 -1.80 31.22
CA ASP A 91 11.72 -1.96 32.67
C ASP A 91 10.91 -0.88 33.39
N ASP A 92 9.88 -1.30 34.13
CA ASP A 92 9.06 -0.47 35.03
C ASP A 92 9.17 -0.90 36.51
N GLY A 93 10.20 -1.69 36.83
CA GLY A 93 10.30 -2.50 38.03
C GLY A 93 10.31 -4.00 37.71
N GLU A 94 9.69 -4.42 36.60
CA GLU A 94 9.82 -5.76 36.02
C GLU A 94 10.33 -5.69 34.57
N LYS A 95 11.30 -6.55 34.22
CA LYS A 95 11.90 -6.55 32.89
C LYS A 95 11.09 -7.34 31.87
N THR A 96 10.87 -6.73 30.71
CA THR A 96 10.38 -7.36 29.48
C THR A 96 11.44 -7.14 28.39
N THR A 97 11.94 -8.19 27.75
CA THR A 97 12.96 -8.07 26.69
C THR A 97 12.44 -8.64 25.38
N LEU A 98 12.41 -7.81 24.35
CA LEU A 98 12.17 -8.22 22.97
C LEU A 98 13.46 -8.65 22.30
N LYS A 99 13.39 -9.67 21.46
CA LYS A 99 14.53 -10.32 20.83
C LYS A 99 14.44 -10.34 19.32
N ASN A 100 15.60 -10.54 18.70
CA ASN A 100 15.76 -10.67 17.25
C ASN A 100 15.20 -9.45 16.50
N ILE A 101 15.49 -8.26 16.98
CA ILE A 101 15.06 -7.01 16.34
C ILE A 101 16.06 -6.64 15.25
N LEU A 102 15.60 -6.39 14.03
CA LEU A 102 16.45 -5.84 12.97
C LEU A 102 16.20 -4.35 12.78
N ILE A 103 17.19 -3.68 12.21
CA ILE A 103 17.10 -2.28 11.78
C ILE A 103 17.13 -2.28 10.26
N GLY A 104 16.16 -1.63 9.63
CA GLY A 104 15.91 -1.73 8.20
C GLY A 104 14.92 -0.69 7.70
N GLU A 105 14.26 -0.99 6.59
CA GLU A 105 13.14 -0.19 6.07
C GLU A 105 11.82 -0.81 6.46
N VAL A 106 10.83 0.00 6.80
CA VAL A 106 9.49 -0.49 7.16
C VAL A 106 8.45 0.17 6.28
N TRP A 107 7.61 -0.61 5.60
CA TRP A 107 6.55 -0.09 4.75
C TRP A 107 5.19 -0.61 5.20
N LEU A 108 4.16 0.24 5.08
CA LEU A 108 2.78 -0.16 5.30
C LEU A 108 2.14 -0.57 3.97
N ALA A 109 1.68 -1.80 3.86
CA ALA A 109 0.94 -2.30 2.71
C ALA A 109 -0.55 -2.36 3.04
N SER A 110 -1.40 -1.70 2.25
CA SER A 110 -2.84 -1.64 2.50
C SER A 110 -3.69 -1.64 1.22
N GLY A 111 -4.99 -1.76 1.39
CA GLY A 111 -5.97 -1.83 0.31
C GLY A 111 -6.96 -2.96 0.50
N GLN A 112 -7.25 -3.68 -0.58
CA GLN A 112 -8.22 -4.78 -0.58
C GLN A 112 -7.60 -6.12 -1.00
N SER A 113 -8.41 -7.00 -1.62
CA SER A 113 -8.07 -8.40 -1.88
C SER A 113 -6.83 -8.59 -2.75
N ASN A 114 -6.54 -7.68 -3.69
CA ASN A 114 -5.33 -7.74 -4.51
C ASN A 114 -4.03 -7.35 -3.74
N MET A 115 -4.14 -6.56 -2.67
CA MET A 115 -3.06 -6.40 -1.69
C MET A 115 -3.03 -7.59 -0.70
N GLU A 116 -4.19 -8.07 -0.28
CA GLU A 116 -4.31 -9.14 0.73
C GLU A 116 -3.80 -10.50 0.22
N MET A 117 -3.99 -10.79 -1.07
CA MET A 117 -3.82 -12.11 -1.67
C MET A 117 -2.50 -12.76 -1.24
N PRO A 118 -2.54 -13.94 -0.58
CA PRO A 118 -1.35 -14.55 -0.02
C PRO A 118 -0.49 -15.19 -1.12
N LEU A 119 0.77 -15.46 -0.84
CA LEU A 119 1.72 -16.07 -1.78
C LEU A 119 1.29 -17.47 -2.24
N LYS A 120 0.55 -18.20 -1.39
CA LYS A 120 -0.10 -19.47 -1.75
C LYS A 120 -1.33 -19.33 -2.65
N GLY A 121 -1.80 -18.10 -2.89
CA GLY A 121 -3.03 -17.79 -3.62
C GLY A 121 -4.31 -17.92 -2.80
N PHE A 122 -5.42 -17.45 -3.37
CA PHE A 122 -6.76 -17.76 -2.87
C PHE A 122 -7.27 -19.06 -3.48
N ALA A 123 -8.36 -19.61 -2.93
CA ALA A 123 -9.04 -20.74 -3.56
C ALA A 123 -9.45 -20.37 -5.00
N GLY A 124 -8.97 -21.12 -5.98
CA GLY A 124 -9.24 -20.88 -7.40
C GLY A 124 -8.43 -19.73 -8.04
N CYS A 125 -7.63 -18.98 -7.28
CA CYS A 125 -6.80 -17.89 -7.80
C CYS A 125 -5.33 -18.15 -7.46
N CYS A 126 -4.57 -18.62 -8.44
CA CYS A 126 -3.15 -18.95 -8.27
C CYS A 126 -2.25 -17.71 -8.28
N ILE A 127 -1.03 -17.85 -7.74
CA ILE A 127 0.06 -16.89 -7.91
C ILE A 127 1.05 -17.46 -8.93
N MET A 128 1.42 -16.66 -9.92
CA MET A 128 2.47 -17.02 -10.85
C MET A 128 3.79 -17.27 -10.09
N ASN A 129 4.39 -18.44 -10.26
CA ASN A 129 5.60 -18.89 -9.57
C ASN A 129 5.51 -18.97 -8.04
N GLY A 130 4.30 -18.91 -7.45
CA GLY A 130 4.14 -18.82 -6.00
C GLY A 130 4.80 -19.97 -5.22
N ALA A 131 4.78 -21.19 -5.74
CA ALA A 131 5.42 -22.34 -5.09
C ALA A 131 6.96 -22.20 -5.06
N ASP A 132 7.58 -21.78 -6.18
CA ASP A 132 9.03 -21.58 -6.26
C ASP A 132 9.47 -20.42 -5.35
N ASP A 133 8.68 -19.35 -5.29
CA ASP A 133 8.94 -18.21 -4.43
C ASP A 133 8.76 -18.53 -2.93
N ILE A 134 7.84 -19.44 -2.59
CA ILE A 134 7.71 -20.01 -1.23
C ILE A 134 8.96 -20.82 -0.87
N ILE A 135 9.49 -21.63 -1.80
CA ILE A 135 10.72 -22.40 -1.57
C ILE A 135 11.91 -21.44 -1.35
N ALA A 136 12.07 -20.43 -2.22
CA ALA A 136 13.13 -19.45 -2.14
C ALA A 136 13.04 -18.53 -0.90
N SER A 137 11.85 -18.40 -0.28
CA SER A 137 11.62 -17.53 0.87
C SER A 137 12.52 -17.84 2.08
N ALA A 138 12.98 -19.09 2.21
CA ALA A 138 13.90 -19.53 3.25
C ALA A 138 15.28 -18.83 3.20
N GLU A 139 15.66 -18.33 2.02
CA GLU A 139 16.95 -17.63 1.81
C GLU A 139 16.88 -16.16 2.23
N ASN A 140 15.69 -15.59 2.41
CA ASN A 140 15.49 -14.16 2.62
C ASN A 140 14.96 -13.81 4.01
N ARG A 141 15.72 -14.17 5.06
CA ARG A 141 15.37 -13.85 6.46
C ARG A 141 15.34 -12.35 6.80
N GLY A 142 15.79 -11.50 5.88
CA GLY A 142 15.72 -10.03 5.97
C GLY A 142 14.34 -9.47 5.68
N VAL A 143 13.46 -10.23 5.03
CA VAL A 143 12.07 -9.86 4.83
C VAL A 143 11.23 -10.40 5.99
N ARG A 144 10.45 -9.50 6.59
CA ARG A 144 9.54 -9.85 7.70
C ARG A 144 8.20 -9.18 7.49
N MET A 145 7.12 -9.87 7.85
CA MET A 145 5.77 -9.34 7.68
C MET A 145 4.96 -9.47 8.97
N PHE A 146 4.33 -8.37 9.36
CA PHE A 146 3.24 -8.34 10.33
C PHE A 146 1.92 -8.25 9.56
N THR A 147 1.10 -9.30 9.61
CA THR A 147 -0.22 -9.28 8.98
C THR A 147 -1.27 -8.91 10.01
N VAL A 148 -1.95 -7.78 9.80
CA VAL A 148 -3.04 -7.30 10.65
C VAL A 148 -4.27 -8.17 10.40
N PRO A 149 -4.82 -8.86 11.42
CA PRO A 149 -6.03 -9.65 11.26
C PRO A 149 -7.21 -8.78 10.87
N LYS A 150 -8.08 -9.31 9.99
CA LYS A 150 -9.31 -8.64 9.58
C LYS A 150 -10.20 -8.36 10.79
N HIS A 151 -10.54 -7.10 10.96
CA HIS A 151 -11.42 -6.66 12.04
C HIS A 151 -12.16 -5.39 11.61
N GLN A 152 -13.31 -5.13 12.24
CA GLN A 152 -14.15 -3.96 11.99
C GLN A 152 -14.70 -3.49 13.32
N THR A 153 -14.68 -2.17 13.54
CA THR A 153 -15.28 -1.56 14.73
C THR A 153 -15.65 -0.10 14.49
N TYR A 154 -16.67 0.37 15.20
CA TYR A 154 -17.09 1.76 15.18
C TYR A 154 -16.13 2.68 15.93
N GLU A 155 -15.36 2.14 16.88
CA GLU A 155 -14.47 2.92 17.74
C GLU A 155 -13.01 2.68 17.39
N PRO A 156 -12.18 3.74 17.27
CA PRO A 156 -10.76 3.60 16.96
C PRO A 156 -10.03 2.72 18.00
N GLN A 157 -9.32 1.71 17.53
CA GLN A 157 -8.53 0.82 18.38
C GLN A 157 -7.11 1.36 18.59
N THR A 158 -6.52 1.00 19.72
CA THR A 158 -5.14 1.39 20.10
C THR A 158 -4.13 0.25 19.98
N ASP A 159 -4.61 -0.97 19.74
CA ASP A 159 -3.82 -2.18 19.52
C ASP A 159 -4.57 -3.10 18.57
N CYS A 160 -3.86 -4.04 17.95
CA CYS A 160 -4.43 -5.10 17.13
C CYS A 160 -3.82 -6.44 17.53
N LYS A 161 -4.37 -7.54 16.98
CA LYS A 161 -3.73 -8.86 17.12
C LYS A 161 -2.65 -9.03 16.04
N GLY A 162 -1.81 -10.04 16.18
CA GLY A 162 -0.82 -10.44 15.18
C GLY A 162 0.58 -10.64 15.77
N SER A 163 1.53 -10.95 14.90
CA SER A 163 2.95 -11.08 15.24
C SER A 163 3.81 -10.82 14.00
N TRP A 164 5.07 -10.44 14.22
CA TRP A 164 6.06 -10.36 13.15
C TRP A 164 6.55 -11.74 12.78
N ASN A 165 6.43 -12.09 11.50
CA ASN A 165 6.86 -13.35 10.95
C ASN A 165 8.08 -13.16 10.07
N ILE A 166 9.10 -14.00 10.29
CA ILE A 166 10.31 -14.05 9.46
C ILE A 166 9.97 -14.84 8.20
N SER A 167 10.38 -14.35 7.03
CA SER A 167 10.28 -15.11 5.78
C SER A 167 10.91 -16.50 5.91
N SER A 168 10.09 -17.52 5.68
CA SER A 168 10.48 -18.92 5.61
C SER A 168 9.43 -19.72 4.83
N ILE A 169 9.76 -20.97 4.49
CA ILE A 169 8.83 -21.87 3.79
C ILE A 169 7.53 -22.10 4.59
N GLU A 170 7.57 -21.98 5.92
CA GLU A 170 6.42 -22.13 6.80
C GLU A 170 5.53 -20.88 6.88
N THR A 171 6.09 -19.68 6.78
CA THR A 171 5.37 -18.41 7.02
C THR A 171 5.04 -17.65 5.74
N ALA A 172 5.92 -17.69 4.75
CA ALA A 172 5.78 -16.98 3.48
C ALA A 172 4.51 -17.36 2.68
N PRO A 173 3.98 -18.61 2.75
CA PRO A 173 2.70 -18.94 2.12
C PRO A 173 1.55 -17.98 2.47
N ASP A 174 1.56 -17.41 3.69
CA ASP A 174 0.52 -16.50 4.21
C ASP A 174 0.87 -15.01 4.08
N PHE A 175 2.04 -14.68 3.53
CA PHE A 175 2.39 -13.29 3.26
C PHE A 175 1.60 -12.77 2.06
N SER A 176 1.20 -11.50 2.10
CA SER A 176 0.72 -10.79 0.92
C SER A 176 1.72 -10.95 -0.22
N ALA A 177 1.29 -11.52 -1.34
CA ALA A 177 2.15 -11.78 -2.49
C ALA A 177 2.73 -10.45 -3.02
N THR A 178 1.87 -9.47 -3.28
CA THR A 178 2.27 -8.14 -3.76
C THR A 178 3.30 -7.50 -2.83
N ALA A 179 3.05 -7.49 -1.51
CA ALA A 179 3.95 -6.87 -0.56
C ALA A 179 5.25 -7.67 -0.35
N TYR A 180 5.19 -9.01 -0.44
CA TYR A 180 6.37 -9.87 -0.38
C TYR A 180 7.32 -9.62 -1.55
N TYR A 181 6.80 -9.51 -2.77
CA TYR A 181 7.62 -9.20 -3.94
C TYR A 181 8.19 -7.77 -3.91
N PHE A 182 7.42 -6.81 -3.40
CA PHE A 182 7.92 -5.46 -3.11
C PHE A 182 9.10 -5.50 -2.13
N ALA A 183 8.92 -6.15 -0.98
CA ALA A 183 9.92 -6.22 0.08
C ALA A 183 11.19 -6.97 -0.35
N THR A 184 11.04 -8.09 -1.05
CA THR A 184 12.16 -8.89 -1.56
C THR A 184 12.95 -8.13 -2.63
N SER A 185 12.26 -7.46 -3.56
CA SER A 185 12.91 -6.63 -4.58
C SER A 185 13.70 -5.49 -3.95
N LEU A 186 13.09 -4.78 -2.99
CA LEU A 186 13.70 -3.66 -2.28
C LEU A 186 14.90 -4.12 -1.42
N SER A 187 14.73 -5.19 -0.64
CA SER A 187 15.78 -5.76 0.20
C SER A 187 17.00 -6.20 -0.61
N ARG A 188 16.77 -6.84 -1.76
CA ARG A 188 17.84 -7.24 -2.68
C ARG A 188 18.61 -6.05 -3.25
N ALA A 189 17.90 -5.02 -3.70
CA ALA A 189 18.51 -3.85 -4.31
C ALA A 189 19.30 -3.00 -3.31
N LEU A 190 18.75 -2.80 -2.11
CA LEU A 190 19.37 -1.98 -1.07
C LEU A 190 20.34 -2.77 -0.16
N ARG A 191 20.27 -4.11 -0.18
CA ARG A 191 21.02 -5.03 0.67
C ARG A 191 20.79 -4.78 2.18
N ILE A 192 19.53 -4.57 2.55
CA ILE A 192 19.11 -4.29 3.93
C ILE A 192 17.82 -5.05 4.28
N PRO A 193 17.51 -5.27 5.57
CA PRO A 193 16.23 -5.82 5.98
C PRO A 193 15.05 -4.93 5.59
N VAL A 194 13.92 -5.54 5.22
CA VAL A 194 12.68 -4.84 4.89
C VAL A 194 11.51 -5.48 5.63
N GLY A 195 10.87 -4.69 6.49
CA GLY A 195 9.66 -5.05 7.21
C GLY A 195 8.41 -4.55 6.49
N ILE A 196 7.36 -5.37 6.44
CA ILE A 196 6.05 -4.98 5.95
C ILE A 196 5.02 -5.09 7.07
N ILE A 197 4.22 -4.05 7.26
CA ILE A 197 2.97 -4.13 8.01
C ILE A 197 1.85 -4.23 6.98
N CYS A 198 1.25 -5.41 6.84
CA CYS A 198 0.18 -5.68 5.89
C CYS A 198 -1.18 -5.49 6.57
N SER A 199 -1.90 -4.45 6.19
CA SER A 199 -3.25 -4.11 6.67
C SER A 199 -4.19 -3.98 5.48
N ALA A 200 -4.72 -5.11 5.01
CA ALA A 200 -5.59 -5.16 3.83
C ALA A 200 -6.87 -5.94 4.13
N TYR A 201 -7.99 -5.53 3.51
CA TYR A 201 -9.29 -6.15 3.71
C TYR A 201 -10.01 -6.37 2.39
N GLY A 202 -10.15 -7.63 1.98
CA GLY A 202 -10.82 -8.05 0.75
C GLY A 202 -12.18 -7.40 0.55
N GLY A 203 -12.31 -6.67 -0.56
CA GLY A 203 -13.52 -5.96 -0.95
C GLY A 203 -13.72 -4.58 -0.31
N ALA A 204 -12.77 -4.10 0.51
CA ALA A 204 -12.82 -2.75 1.07
C ALA A 204 -12.96 -1.69 -0.02
N THR A 205 -13.86 -0.73 0.19
CA THR A 205 -13.86 0.54 -0.54
C THR A 205 -12.91 1.52 0.14
N VAL A 206 -12.47 2.58 -0.56
CA VAL A 206 -11.58 3.63 0.00
C VAL A 206 -12.18 4.25 1.27
N GLU A 207 -13.50 4.39 1.35
CA GLU A 207 -14.23 4.96 2.48
C GLU A 207 -14.12 4.12 3.76
N GLY A 208 -13.86 2.81 3.64
CA GLY A 208 -13.57 1.94 4.79
C GLY A 208 -12.31 2.36 5.56
N TRP A 209 -11.42 3.12 4.91
CA TRP A 209 -10.09 3.50 5.37
C TRP A 209 -9.97 4.98 5.76
N ILE A 210 -11.09 5.68 5.84
CA ILE A 210 -11.18 7.11 6.19
C ILE A 210 -11.82 7.25 7.58
N SER A 211 -11.40 8.26 8.35
CA SER A 211 -11.96 8.54 9.67
C SER A 211 -13.40 9.04 9.61
N ARG A 212 -14.11 8.93 10.74
CA ARG A 212 -15.49 9.46 10.88
C ARG A 212 -15.57 10.93 10.50
N GLU A 213 -14.66 11.74 11.06
CA GLU A 213 -14.69 13.19 10.94
C GLU A 213 -14.54 13.66 9.49
N LEU A 214 -13.79 12.92 8.67
CA LEU A 214 -13.62 13.26 7.27
C LEU A 214 -14.83 12.79 6.44
N LEU A 215 -15.36 11.60 6.72
CA LEU A 215 -16.55 11.05 6.05
C LEU A 215 -17.82 11.87 6.30
N GLU A 216 -17.92 12.60 7.41
CA GLU A 216 -19.04 13.52 7.68
C GLU A 216 -19.18 14.61 6.61
N ASN A 217 -18.12 14.89 5.85
CA ASN A 217 -18.15 15.85 4.75
C ASN A 217 -18.61 15.25 3.42
N TYR A 218 -18.87 13.93 3.35
CA TYR A 218 -19.30 13.26 2.12
C TYR A 218 -20.82 13.09 2.10
N PRO A 219 -21.57 13.87 1.29
CA PRO A 219 -23.04 13.91 1.35
C PRO A 219 -23.71 12.60 0.92
N ASP A 220 -23.02 11.76 0.15
CA ASP A 220 -23.46 10.45 -0.33
C ASP A 220 -23.15 9.30 0.64
N ILE A 221 -22.48 9.56 1.77
CA ILE A 221 -22.13 8.55 2.77
C ILE A 221 -22.95 8.74 4.04
N SER A 222 -23.79 7.76 4.37
CA SER A 222 -24.51 7.72 5.64
C SER A 222 -23.64 7.07 6.73
N LEU A 223 -23.44 7.78 7.84
CA LEU A 223 -22.72 7.29 9.03
C LEU A 223 -23.66 6.83 10.16
N ASN A 224 -24.96 6.76 9.87
CA ASN A 224 -25.94 6.16 10.77
C ASN A 224 -25.68 4.64 10.87
N PRO A 225 -25.60 4.05 12.09
CA PRO A 225 -25.32 2.62 12.26
C PRO A 225 -26.25 1.69 11.48
N ASP A 226 -27.56 1.96 11.45
CA ASP A 226 -28.50 1.11 10.70
C ASP A 226 -28.26 1.16 9.20
N SER A 227 -27.80 2.30 8.68
CA SER A 227 -27.41 2.44 7.27
C SER A 227 -26.13 1.65 6.98
N ILE A 228 -25.13 1.73 7.86
CA ILE A 228 -23.87 0.98 7.75
C ILE A 228 -24.12 -0.53 7.82
N GLU A 229 -24.96 -0.99 8.74
CA GLU A 229 -25.23 -2.42 8.92
C GLU A 229 -25.95 -3.06 7.73
N ARG A 230 -26.71 -2.28 6.94
CA ARG A 230 -27.33 -2.72 5.68
C ARG A 230 -26.33 -2.90 4.54
N LEU A 231 -25.15 -2.29 4.61
CA LEU A 231 -24.10 -2.48 3.62
C LEU A 231 -23.45 -3.85 3.80
N HIS A 232 -23.01 -4.43 2.68
CA HIS A 232 -22.13 -5.61 2.74
C HIS A 232 -20.93 -5.29 3.65
N PRO A 233 -20.50 -6.19 4.57
CA PRO A 233 -19.45 -5.90 5.55
C PRO A 233 -18.19 -5.27 4.96
N MET A 234 -17.75 -5.76 3.79
CA MET A 234 -16.56 -5.22 3.12
C MET A 234 -16.71 -3.78 2.60
N HIS A 235 -17.92 -3.24 2.42
CA HIS A 235 -18.14 -1.87 1.93
C HIS A 235 -18.42 -0.85 3.03
N ARG A 236 -18.36 -1.28 4.30
CA ARG A 236 -18.72 -0.42 5.43
C ARG A 236 -17.67 0.68 5.59
N PRO A 237 -18.06 1.97 5.54
CA PRO A 237 -17.13 3.08 5.70
C PRO A 237 -16.55 3.09 7.11
N MET A 238 -15.37 3.70 7.30
CA MET A 238 -14.67 3.91 8.58
C MET A 238 -14.20 2.67 9.35
N LEU A 239 -14.86 1.52 9.22
CA LEU A 239 -14.66 0.43 10.17
C LEU A 239 -13.26 -0.21 10.09
N MET A 240 -12.67 -0.29 8.90
CA MET A 240 -11.30 -0.81 8.71
C MET A 240 -10.26 0.20 9.18
N TYR A 241 -10.48 1.49 8.96
CA TYR A 241 -9.65 2.57 9.50
C TYR A 241 -9.51 2.43 11.02
N ASN A 242 -10.64 2.34 11.74
CA ASN A 242 -10.65 2.23 13.19
C ASN A 242 -10.00 0.95 13.71
N ALA A 243 -10.29 -0.17 13.06
CA ALA A 243 -9.92 -1.50 13.53
C ALA A 243 -8.49 -1.91 13.17
N MET A 244 -8.05 -1.53 11.96
CA MET A 244 -6.87 -2.13 11.31
C MET A 244 -5.81 -1.11 10.95
N LEU A 245 -6.14 0.17 10.80
CA LEU A 245 -5.15 1.22 10.50
C LEU A 245 -4.75 2.01 11.74
N LYS A 246 -5.72 2.49 12.52
CA LYS A 246 -5.49 3.34 13.69
C LYS A 246 -4.50 2.73 14.70
N PRO A 247 -4.53 1.42 15.01
CA PRO A 247 -3.54 0.80 15.91
C PRO A 247 -2.08 0.91 15.45
N LEU A 248 -1.85 1.18 14.16
CA LEU A 248 -0.52 1.12 13.55
C LEU A 248 0.19 2.48 13.54
N GLN A 249 -0.52 3.57 13.79
CA GLN A 249 -0.07 4.97 13.57
C GLN A 249 1.22 5.35 14.31
N ASN A 250 1.56 4.64 15.39
CA ASN A 250 2.77 4.89 16.15
C ASN A 250 4.00 4.19 15.56
N TYR A 251 3.83 3.17 14.73
CA TYR A 251 4.96 2.47 14.12
C TYR A 251 5.62 3.36 13.08
N THR A 252 6.92 3.62 13.24
CA THR A 252 7.66 4.48 12.31
C THR A 252 7.91 3.72 11.01
N ILE A 253 7.49 4.30 9.89
CA ILE A 253 7.57 3.70 8.56
C ILE A 253 8.27 4.64 7.58
N LYS A 254 8.73 4.09 6.46
CA LYS A 254 9.29 4.79 5.32
C LYS A 254 8.24 5.25 4.33
N GLY A 255 7.11 4.55 4.20
CA GLY A 255 6.08 4.88 3.23
C GLY A 255 4.95 3.85 3.16
N PHE A 256 4.04 4.11 2.22
CA PHE A 256 2.83 3.32 1.97
C PHE A 256 2.85 2.69 0.58
N ILE A 257 2.39 1.43 0.49
CA ILE A 257 1.97 0.81 -0.77
C ILE A 257 0.49 0.46 -0.72
N TRP A 258 -0.24 0.77 -1.79
CA TRP A 258 -1.70 0.66 -1.83
C TRP A 258 -2.18 -0.09 -3.07
N TYR A 259 -3.05 -1.08 -2.88
CA TYR A 259 -3.69 -1.78 -4.01
C TYR A 259 -5.18 -2.00 -3.72
N GLN A 260 -5.99 -1.08 -4.24
CA GLN A 260 -7.42 -1.04 -4.07
C GLN A 260 -8.09 -0.23 -5.16
N GLY A 261 -9.34 -0.57 -5.43
CA GLY A 261 -10.25 0.23 -6.23
C GLY A 261 -11.39 -0.62 -6.78
N GLU A 262 -11.23 -1.94 -6.85
CA GLU A 262 -12.18 -2.80 -7.56
C GLU A 262 -13.60 -2.71 -6.99
N SER A 263 -13.76 -2.47 -5.68
CA SER A 263 -15.07 -2.24 -5.04
C SER A 263 -15.63 -0.82 -5.20
N ASN A 264 -14.82 0.12 -5.71
CA ASN A 264 -15.22 1.47 -6.09
C ASN A 264 -15.51 1.61 -7.59
N VAL A 265 -15.47 0.52 -8.38
CA VAL A 265 -15.85 0.57 -9.80
C VAL A 265 -17.28 1.07 -9.93
N GLY A 266 -17.48 2.08 -10.78
CA GLY A 266 -18.74 2.83 -10.88
C GLY A 266 -18.87 4.03 -9.94
N ARG A 267 -17.83 4.38 -9.16
CA ARG A 267 -17.76 5.61 -8.32
C ARG A 267 -16.57 6.49 -8.68
N HIS A 268 -16.22 6.53 -9.96
CA HIS A 268 -15.02 7.17 -10.47
C HIS A 268 -15.02 8.69 -10.27
N GLU A 269 -16.20 9.33 -10.22
CA GLU A 269 -16.34 10.78 -10.08
C GLU A 269 -15.79 11.32 -8.75
N THR A 270 -15.75 10.48 -7.70
CA THR A 270 -15.31 10.88 -6.35
C THR A 270 -14.02 10.19 -5.89
N TYR A 271 -13.54 9.20 -6.65
CA TYR A 271 -12.49 8.31 -6.17
C TYR A 271 -11.15 9.03 -5.95
N ALA A 272 -10.73 9.88 -6.89
CA ALA A 272 -9.41 10.51 -6.85
C ALA A 272 -9.26 11.45 -5.65
N GLU A 273 -10.29 12.27 -5.41
CA GLU A 273 -10.39 13.19 -4.28
C GLU A 273 -10.40 12.41 -2.96
N ARG A 274 -11.21 11.35 -2.85
CA ARG A 274 -11.28 10.51 -1.65
C ARG A 274 -9.98 9.80 -1.35
N LEU A 275 -9.27 9.33 -2.38
CA LEU A 275 -7.95 8.74 -2.21
C LEU A 275 -6.96 9.79 -1.70
N ALA A 276 -7.00 11.02 -2.24
CA ALA A 276 -6.14 12.11 -1.79
C ALA A 276 -6.41 12.50 -0.32
N ASP A 277 -7.68 12.63 0.06
CA ASP A 277 -8.11 12.91 1.42
C ASP A 277 -7.66 11.80 2.40
N MET A 278 -7.79 10.53 1.99
CA MET A 278 -7.30 9.38 2.77
C MET A 278 -5.78 9.45 2.98
N VAL A 279 -5.00 9.74 1.94
CA VAL A 279 -3.54 9.82 2.06
C VAL A 279 -3.12 11.00 2.95
N GLN A 280 -3.80 12.15 2.83
CA GLN A 280 -3.55 13.29 3.70
C GLN A 280 -3.85 12.96 5.17
N LEU A 281 -4.99 12.29 5.44
CA LEU A 281 -5.34 11.80 6.77
C LEU A 281 -4.24 10.88 7.31
N TRP A 282 -3.82 9.88 6.55
CA TRP A 282 -2.82 8.91 7.00
C TRP A 282 -1.46 9.56 7.30
N ARG A 283 -0.99 10.47 6.43
CA ARG A 283 0.25 11.22 6.67
C ARG A 283 0.17 12.07 7.94
N LYS A 284 -0.99 12.70 8.17
CA LYS A 284 -1.25 13.47 9.40
C LYS A 284 -1.20 12.59 10.64
N GLU A 285 -1.80 11.40 10.60
CA GLU A 285 -1.82 10.44 11.71
C GLU A 285 -0.41 9.93 12.05
N TRP A 286 0.41 9.63 11.04
CA TRP A 286 1.80 9.22 11.27
C TRP A 286 2.68 10.37 11.77
N GLY A 287 2.44 11.58 11.27
CA GLY A 287 3.22 12.77 11.62
C GLY A 287 4.69 12.68 11.18
N LEU A 288 4.97 11.95 10.09
CA LEU A 288 6.33 11.74 9.54
C LEU A 288 6.55 12.53 8.24
N GLY A 289 5.81 13.63 8.06
CA GLY A 289 5.89 14.47 6.87
C GLY A 289 5.24 13.85 5.64
N GLU A 290 5.76 14.19 4.46
CA GLU A 290 5.23 13.75 3.18
C GLU A 290 5.74 12.34 2.80
N LEU A 291 5.34 11.34 3.60
CA LEU A 291 5.72 9.94 3.36
C LEU A 291 5.34 9.49 1.93
N PRO A 292 6.22 8.79 1.19
CA PRO A 292 5.91 8.30 -0.14
C PRO A 292 4.68 7.39 -0.15
N PHE A 293 3.82 7.58 -1.14
CA PHE A 293 2.60 6.80 -1.34
C PHE A 293 2.58 6.21 -2.76
N TYR A 294 2.81 4.91 -2.89
CA TYR A 294 2.83 4.24 -4.20
C TYR A 294 1.65 3.30 -4.33
N PHE A 295 0.97 3.31 -5.47
CA PHE A 295 -0.26 2.54 -5.63
C PHE A 295 -0.36 1.84 -6.98
N ALA A 296 -1.23 0.84 -7.05
CA ALA A 296 -1.48 0.07 -8.26
C ALA A 296 -2.84 0.41 -8.88
N GLU A 297 -2.83 0.56 -10.21
CA GLU A 297 -4.02 0.51 -11.05
C GLU A 297 -4.80 -0.80 -10.78
N ILE A 298 -6.13 -0.72 -10.70
CA ILE A 298 -6.97 -1.93 -10.56
C ILE A 298 -6.72 -2.92 -11.69
N ALA A 299 -6.87 -4.21 -11.39
CA ALA A 299 -6.78 -5.26 -12.39
C ALA A 299 -7.86 -5.10 -13.47
N PRO A 300 -7.53 -5.31 -14.77
CA PRO A 300 -8.54 -5.53 -15.80
C PRO A 300 -9.48 -6.68 -15.43
N TYR A 301 -10.79 -6.45 -15.53
CA TYR A 301 -11.82 -7.43 -15.19
C TYR A 301 -13.15 -7.08 -15.85
N ALA A 302 -13.89 -8.08 -16.33
CA ALA A 302 -15.19 -7.86 -16.97
C ALA A 302 -16.32 -7.63 -15.93
N TYR A 303 -16.69 -6.36 -15.71
CA TYR A 303 -17.78 -5.95 -14.79
C TYR A 303 -19.18 -6.12 -15.41
N GLY A 304 -19.54 -7.36 -15.76
CA GLY A 304 -20.76 -7.70 -16.49
C GLY A 304 -20.64 -7.51 -18.02
N GLY A 305 -19.41 -7.33 -18.51
CA GLY A 305 -19.03 -7.11 -19.90
C GLY A 305 -17.63 -6.50 -19.98
N THR A 306 -17.04 -6.43 -21.18
CA THR A 306 -15.72 -5.80 -21.39
C THR A 306 -15.81 -4.36 -21.86
N GLN A 307 -16.97 -3.94 -22.37
CA GLN A 307 -17.17 -2.67 -23.08
C GLN A 307 -18.04 -1.67 -22.28
N GLN A 308 -18.26 -1.88 -20.97
CA GLN A 308 -19.06 -0.94 -20.17
C GLN A 308 -18.24 0.23 -19.64
N GLU A 309 -16.90 0.17 -19.77
CA GLU A 309 -15.93 1.22 -19.45
C GLU A 309 -15.90 1.65 -17.96
N LYS A 310 -16.71 1.05 -17.08
CA LYS A 310 -16.77 1.35 -15.65
C LYS A 310 -15.41 1.25 -14.97
N ALA A 311 -14.64 0.22 -15.30
CA ALA A 311 -13.29 0.02 -14.79
C ALA A 311 -12.30 0.98 -15.47
N ALA A 312 -12.48 1.31 -16.75
CA ALA A 312 -11.65 2.29 -17.45
C ALA A 312 -11.76 3.68 -16.79
N TYR A 313 -12.97 4.14 -16.49
CA TYR A 313 -13.18 5.40 -15.77
C TYR A 313 -12.56 5.38 -14.38
N LEU A 314 -12.63 4.26 -13.65
CA LEU A 314 -11.96 4.17 -12.35
C LEU A 314 -10.43 4.21 -12.49
N ARG A 315 -9.85 3.54 -13.48
CA ARG A 315 -8.39 3.59 -13.76
C ARG A 315 -7.93 4.99 -14.15
N GLU A 316 -8.73 5.71 -14.92
CA GLU A 316 -8.53 7.13 -15.20
C GLU A 316 -8.55 7.96 -13.89
N ALA A 317 -9.52 7.72 -13.00
CA ALA A 317 -9.56 8.39 -11.70
C ALA A 317 -8.35 8.05 -10.81
N GLN A 318 -7.86 6.80 -10.83
CA GLN A 318 -6.63 6.40 -10.14
C GLN A 318 -5.41 7.13 -10.71
N PHE A 319 -5.29 7.22 -12.04
CA PHE A 319 -4.21 7.96 -12.67
C PHE A 319 -4.26 9.45 -12.31
N ARG A 320 -5.45 10.06 -12.32
CA ARG A 320 -5.67 11.45 -11.90
C ARG A 320 -5.24 11.70 -10.46
N ALA A 321 -5.48 10.75 -9.55
CA ALA A 321 -5.15 10.89 -8.13
C ALA A 321 -3.67 11.18 -7.88
N GLN A 322 -2.75 10.70 -8.72
CA GLN A 322 -1.31 10.96 -8.55
C GLN A 322 -0.97 12.46 -8.65
N SER A 323 -1.77 13.25 -9.39
CA SER A 323 -1.60 14.70 -9.50
C SER A 323 -2.13 15.46 -8.28
N LEU A 324 -3.06 14.85 -7.54
CA LEU A 324 -3.65 15.39 -6.31
C LEU A 324 -2.81 15.05 -5.08
N ILE A 325 -2.02 13.97 -5.15
CA ILE A 325 -1.26 13.43 -4.02
C ILE A 325 0.23 13.69 -4.23
N PRO A 326 0.85 14.63 -3.49
CA PRO A 326 2.28 14.89 -3.62
C PRO A 326 3.11 13.68 -3.13
N ASN A 327 4.34 13.51 -3.65
CA ASN A 327 5.21 12.34 -3.42
C ASN A 327 4.45 11.01 -3.57
N SER A 328 3.74 10.87 -4.69
CA SER A 328 3.03 9.65 -5.06
C SER A 328 3.27 9.25 -6.50
N ALA A 329 2.95 8.00 -6.82
CA ALA A 329 2.97 7.49 -8.18
C ALA A 329 2.16 6.20 -8.29
N MET A 330 1.57 5.99 -9.46
CA MET A 330 0.82 4.79 -9.81
C MET A 330 1.63 3.87 -10.71
N ILE A 331 1.53 2.55 -10.50
CA ILE A 331 1.94 1.54 -11.48
C ILE A 331 0.72 1.10 -12.31
N SER A 332 0.91 0.80 -13.60
CA SER A 332 -0.12 0.11 -14.37
C SER A 332 -0.02 -1.41 -14.22
N THR A 333 -1.18 -2.05 -14.27
CA THR A 333 -1.37 -3.50 -14.21
C THR A 333 -2.05 -4.05 -15.47
N ASN A 334 -2.35 -3.20 -16.46
CA ASN A 334 -3.13 -3.56 -17.63
C ASN A 334 -2.49 -4.64 -18.54
N ASP A 335 -1.17 -4.79 -18.49
CA ASP A 335 -0.41 -5.84 -19.19
C ASP A 335 -0.06 -7.06 -18.31
N LEU A 336 -0.53 -7.09 -17.07
CA LEU A 336 -0.23 -8.14 -16.10
C LEU A 336 -1.36 -9.20 -16.00
N VAL A 337 -2.18 -9.28 -17.03
CA VAL A 337 -3.31 -10.21 -17.13
C VAL A 337 -3.24 -10.97 -18.45
N GLU A 338 -3.75 -12.20 -18.44
CA GLU A 338 -3.89 -13.01 -19.63
C GLU A 338 -5.32 -12.97 -20.19
N PRO A 339 -5.55 -13.19 -21.50
CA PRO A 339 -6.90 -13.17 -22.09
C PRO A 339 -7.91 -14.09 -21.39
N TYR A 340 -7.46 -15.22 -20.84
CA TYR A 340 -8.32 -16.16 -20.12
C TYR A 340 -8.66 -15.71 -18.67
N GLU A 341 -8.02 -14.66 -18.16
CA GLU A 341 -8.26 -14.07 -16.83
C GLU A 341 -9.35 -12.98 -16.85
N ILE A 342 -10.06 -12.79 -17.97
CA ILE A 342 -11.14 -11.81 -18.13
C ILE A 342 -12.19 -11.80 -16.99
N TYR A 343 -12.50 -12.97 -16.42
CA TYR A 343 -13.42 -13.14 -15.28
C TYR A 343 -12.70 -13.47 -13.98
N ASN A 344 -11.39 -13.22 -13.90
CA ASN A 344 -10.61 -13.34 -12.68
C ASN A 344 -10.21 -11.93 -12.18
N ILE A 345 -10.93 -11.45 -11.16
CA ILE A 345 -10.65 -10.15 -10.52
C ILE A 345 -9.35 -10.16 -9.70
N HIS A 346 -8.74 -11.34 -9.53
CA HIS A 346 -7.46 -11.56 -8.85
C HIS A 346 -6.42 -12.18 -9.81
N PRO A 347 -5.90 -11.42 -10.79
CA PRO A 347 -4.91 -11.96 -11.72
C PRO A 347 -3.64 -12.47 -11.02
N ARG A 348 -3.06 -13.53 -11.58
CA ARG A 348 -1.98 -14.30 -10.95
C ARG A 348 -0.64 -13.58 -10.84
N ASN A 349 -0.38 -12.57 -11.67
CA ASN A 349 0.94 -11.92 -11.75
C ASN A 349 1.15 -10.85 -10.67
N LYS A 350 1.22 -11.27 -9.40
CA LYS A 350 1.56 -10.37 -8.27
C LYS A 350 3.04 -10.03 -8.19
N THR A 351 3.90 -10.85 -8.81
CA THR A 351 5.34 -10.63 -8.90
C THR A 351 5.67 -9.29 -9.53
N LYS A 352 5.12 -9.02 -10.73
CA LYS A 352 5.39 -7.76 -11.44
C LYS A 352 4.73 -6.56 -10.77
N VAL A 353 3.57 -6.73 -10.12
CA VAL A 353 2.96 -5.65 -9.31
C VAL A 353 3.91 -5.21 -8.18
N GLY A 354 4.37 -6.15 -7.35
CA GLY A 354 5.30 -5.82 -6.25
C GLY A 354 6.64 -5.26 -6.75
N GLN A 355 7.18 -5.81 -7.85
CA GLN A 355 8.40 -5.30 -8.46
C GLN A 355 8.24 -3.87 -8.96
N ARG A 356 7.16 -3.54 -9.69
CA ARG A 356 6.94 -2.18 -10.20
C ARG A 356 6.76 -1.17 -9.07
N LEU A 357 6.06 -1.53 -7.99
CA LEU A 357 5.99 -0.69 -6.78
C LEU A 357 7.39 -0.47 -6.17
N SER A 358 8.25 -1.48 -6.20
CA SER A 358 9.63 -1.33 -5.72
C SER A 358 10.47 -0.41 -6.62
N TYR A 359 10.20 -0.37 -7.92
CA TYR A 359 10.89 0.55 -8.85
C TYR A 359 10.57 2.00 -8.51
N LEU A 360 9.30 2.30 -8.20
CA LEU A 360 8.90 3.62 -7.70
C LEU A 360 9.66 3.98 -6.43
N ALA A 361 9.72 3.08 -5.44
CA ALA A 361 10.47 3.32 -4.21
C ALA A 361 11.97 3.54 -4.47
N LEU A 362 12.63 2.65 -5.21
CA LEU A 362 14.06 2.74 -5.53
C LEU A 362 14.39 4.06 -6.25
N ASN A 363 13.59 4.46 -7.24
CA ASN A 363 13.85 5.68 -8.00
C ASN A 363 13.47 6.96 -7.24
N LEU A 364 12.23 7.03 -6.73
CA LEU A 364 11.65 8.26 -6.22
C LEU A 364 11.99 8.49 -4.74
N THR A 365 12.07 7.43 -3.93
CA THR A 365 12.43 7.53 -2.49
C THR A 365 13.94 7.44 -2.27
N TYR A 366 14.64 6.50 -2.91
CA TYR A 366 16.07 6.25 -2.66
C TYR A 366 17.00 6.90 -3.70
N GLY A 367 16.45 7.57 -4.71
CA GLY A 367 17.24 8.31 -5.69
C GLY A 367 18.04 7.42 -6.66
N LEU A 368 17.75 6.12 -6.75
CA LEU A 368 18.42 5.20 -7.67
C LEU A 368 17.85 5.35 -9.08
N LYS A 369 18.23 6.45 -9.74
CA LYS A 369 17.69 6.88 -11.04
C LYS A 369 17.97 5.92 -12.20
N GLN A 370 18.87 4.96 -12.02
CA GLN A 370 19.12 3.89 -13.00
C GLN A 370 17.93 2.93 -13.13
N ILE A 371 17.07 2.87 -12.11
CA ILE A 371 15.84 2.08 -12.13
C ILE A 371 14.72 2.94 -12.69
N HIS A 372 14.45 2.83 -13.99
CA HIS A 372 13.29 3.51 -14.59
C HIS A 372 11.99 2.96 -14.00
N CYS A 373 11.05 3.84 -13.66
CA CYS A 373 9.86 3.47 -12.90
C CYS A 373 8.53 3.95 -13.50
N PHE A 374 8.58 4.68 -14.61
CA PHE A 374 7.40 5.11 -15.37
C PHE A 374 7.42 4.50 -16.76
N GLY A 375 6.30 3.93 -17.19
CA GLY A 375 6.06 3.63 -18.60
C GLY A 375 5.53 4.85 -19.35
N PRO A 376 5.32 4.77 -20.67
CA PRO A 376 4.80 5.88 -21.46
C PRO A 376 3.48 6.40 -20.88
N GLN A 377 3.37 7.72 -20.74
CA GLN A 377 2.15 8.39 -20.28
C GLN A 377 1.68 9.38 -21.33
N TYR A 378 0.39 9.37 -21.66
CA TYR A 378 -0.17 10.28 -22.64
C TYR A 378 0.15 11.74 -22.25
N LYS A 379 0.65 12.50 -23.23
CA LYS A 379 0.99 13.92 -23.08
C LYS A 379 0.04 14.81 -23.88
N SER A 380 -0.03 14.58 -25.18
CA SER A 380 -0.85 15.36 -26.10
C SER A 380 -1.03 14.61 -27.41
N TRP A 381 -2.01 15.02 -28.22
CA TRP A 381 -2.16 14.52 -29.58
C TRP A 381 -2.58 15.64 -30.54
N THR A 382 -2.39 15.39 -31.84
CA THR A 382 -2.84 16.26 -32.92
C THR A 382 -3.38 15.44 -34.09
N ALA A 383 -4.37 15.97 -34.81
CA ALA A 383 -4.84 15.38 -36.06
C ALA A 383 -4.01 15.91 -37.24
N LYS A 384 -3.56 15.01 -38.13
CA LYS A 384 -2.91 15.33 -39.41
C LYS A 384 -3.60 14.54 -40.51
N GLY A 385 -4.55 15.18 -41.20
CA GLY A 385 -5.42 14.48 -42.15
C GLY A 385 -6.28 13.45 -41.43
N SER A 386 -6.18 12.18 -41.84
CA SER A 386 -6.89 11.04 -41.23
C SER A 386 -6.11 10.35 -40.11
N GLU A 387 -4.94 10.88 -39.72
CA GLU A 387 -4.08 10.30 -38.69
C GLU A 387 -4.15 11.10 -37.39
N ALA A 388 -4.25 10.40 -36.26
CA ALA A 388 -4.01 10.93 -34.93
C ALA A 388 -2.55 10.69 -34.54
N TRP A 389 -1.82 11.76 -34.24
CA TRP A 389 -0.42 11.74 -33.84
C TRP A 389 -0.34 11.98 -32.34
N VAL A 390 0.10 10.98 -31.58
CA VAL A 390 0.08 10.98 -30.11
C VAL A 390 1.49 11.02 -29.56
N SER A 391 1.72 11.94 -28.62
CA SER A 391 2.98 12.11 -27.89
C SER A 391 2.86 11.59 -26.47
N PHE A 392 3.97 11.13 -25.91
CA PHE A 392 4.03 10.56 -24.57
C PHE A 392 5.19 11.16 -23.77
N ASP A 393 5.00 11.30 -22.46
CA ASP A 393 6.07 11.51 -21.50
C ASP A 393 6.71 10.15 -21.10
N HIS A 394 7.83 10.20 -20.37
CA HIS A 394 8.57 9.02 -19.87
C HIS A 394 9.08 8.06 -20.98
N LEU A 395 9.65 8.66 -22.03
CA LEU A 395 10.26 7.96 -23.17
C LEU A 395 11.80 8.01 -23.13
N GLU A 396 12.43 8.02 -21.95
CA GLU A 396 13.89 8.13 -21.82
C GLU A 396 14.63 6.99 -22.54
N MET A 397 14.01 5.81 -22.60
CA MET A 397 14.51 4.62 -23.33
C MET A 397 13.75 4.38 -24.66
N GLY A 398 12.94 5.35 -25.09
CA GLY A 398 12.04 5.23 -26.24
C GLY A 398 10.90 4.23 -26.01
N ILE A 399 10.18 3.94 -27.08
CA ILE A 399 9.17 2.86 -27.13
C ILE A 399 9.88 1.58 -27.58
N CYS A 400 9.53 0.44 -26.97
CA CYS A 400 10.10 -0.85 -27.37
C CYS A 400 9.84 -1.11 -28.85
N ARG A 401 10.77 -1.78 -29.53
CA ARG A 401 10.65 -2.13 -30.97
C ARG A 401 9.62 -3.24 -31.17
N ASN A 402 8.36 -2.92 -30.90
CA ASN A 402 7.21 -3.76 -31.16
C ASN A 402 6.49 -3.23 -32.41
N TYR A 403 6.29 -4.10 -33.40
CA TYR A 403 5.56 -3.79 -34.63
C TYR A 403 4.08 -4.13 -34.55
N ASP A 404 3.64 -4.76 -33.46
CA ASP A 404 2.26 -5.15 -33.18
C ASP A 404 1.71 -4.29 -32.04
N LEU A 405 1.42 -3.02 -32.33
CA LEU A 405 0.85 -2.06 -31.38
C LEU A 405 -0.68 -2.16 -31.39
N ARG A 406 -1.26 -2.69 -30.30
CA ARG A 406 -2.68 -2.95 -30.11
C ARG A 406 -3.22 -2.18 -28.91
N GLY A 407 -4.52 -1.94 -28.91
CA GLY A 407 -5.24 -1.28 -27.81
C GLY A 407 -5.72 0.13 -28.13
N PHE A 408 -5.38 0.67 -29.30
CA PHE A 408 -5.80 2.00 -29.73
C PHE A 408 -7.14 2.00 -30.43
N GLU A 409 -7.95 3.02 -30.12
CA GLU A 409 -9.19 3.34 -30.81
C GLU A 409 -9.22 4.84 -31.13
N VAL A 410 -9.88 5.21 -32.22
CA VAL A 410 -10.04 6.59 -32.69
C VAL A 410 -11.52 6.87 -32.95
N ALA A 411 -11.99 8.07 -32.60
CA ALA A 411 -13.34 8.54 -32.91
C ALA A 411 -13.32 9.73 -33.86
N GLY A 412 -14.31 9.81 -34.73
CA GLY A 412 -14.60 10.97 -35.56
C GLY A 412 -15.64 11.91 -34.92
N GLU A 413 -16.13 12.87 -35.69
CA GLU A 413 -17.13 13.86 -35.21
C GLU A 413 -18.44 13.22 -34.71
N ASP A 414 -18.75 11.99 -35.16
CA ASP A 414 -19.87 11.19 -34.70
C ASP A 414 -19.69 10.63 -33.27
N ARG A 415 -18.49 10.80 -32.69
CA ARG A 415 -18.09 10.35 -31.36
C ARG A 415 -18.13 8.83 -31.16
N VAL A 416 -18.11 8.07 -32.25
CA VAL A 416 -18.06 6.62 -32.21
C VAL A 416 -16.60 6.16 -32.30
N PHE A 417 -16.13 5.45 -31.28
CA PHE A 417 -14.78 4.88 -31.28
C PHE A 417 -14.71 3.64 -32.17
N HIS A 418 -13.69 3.61 -33.03
CA HIS A 418 -13.33 2.49 -33.88
C HIS A 418 -11.91 2.01 -33.56
N PRO A 419 -11.65 0.69 -33.52
CA PRO A 419 -10.30 0.16 -33.40
C PRO A 419 -9.38 0.72 -34.49
N ALA A 420 -8.14 1.02 -34.13
CA ALA A 420 -7.14 1.47 -35.09
C ALA A 420 -6.76 0.32 -36.04
N ASP A 421 -6.80 0.59 -37.34
CA ASP A 421 -6.39 -0.36 -38.39
C ASP A 421 -4.88 -0.30 -38.62
N LYS A 422 -4.26 0.87 -38.37
CA LYS A 422 -2.82 1.08 -38.49
C LYS A 422 -2.30 1.88 -37.31
N VAL A 423 -1.28 1.34 -36.65
CA VAL A 423 -0.55 1.98 -35.56
C VAL A 423 0.94 1.82 -35.80
N TRP A 424 1.69 2.91 -35.79
CA TRP A 424 3.14 2.87 -36.01
C TRP A 424 3.88 3.97 -35.25
N LEU A 425 5.16 3.74 -34.97
CA LEU A 425 6.02 4.69 -34.27
C LEU A 425 6.78 5.58 -35.27
N HIS A 426 6.57 6.89 -35.19
CA HIS A 426 7.39 7.86 -35.91
C HIS A 426 8.70 8.13 -35.13
N TRP A 427 9.74 7.37 -35.46
CA TRP A 427 11.02 7.33 -34.71
C TRP A 427 11.74 8.68 -34.58
N GLN A 428 11.51 9.65 -35.48
CA GLN A 428 12.15 10.97 -35.39
C GLN A 428 11.52 11.86 -34.32
N THR A 429 10.22 11.68 -34.06
CA THR A 429 9.48 12.50 -33.09
C THR A 429 9.07 11.72 -31.84
N ASN A 430 9.26 10.39 -31.84
CA ASN A 430 8.76 9.46 -30.84
C ASN A 430 7.24 9.53 -30.64
N GLU A 431 6.50 9.93 -31.67
CA GLU A 431 5.04 9.95 -31.66
C GLU A 431 4.48 8.62 -32.20
N VAL A 432 3.37 8.18 -31.62
CA VAL A 432 2.60 7.05 -32.15
C VAL A 432 1.54 7.60 -33.09
N VAL A 433 1.55 7.13 -34.33
CA VAL A 433 0.63 7.54 -35.38
C VAL A 433 -0.43 6.46 -35.54
N ILE A 434 -1.69 6.88 -35.47
CA ILE A 434 -2.86 6.01 -35.34
C ILE A 434 -3.90 6.42 -36.38
N SER A 435 -4.47 5.46 -37.09
CA SER A 435 -5.55 5.70 -38.04
C SER A 435 -6.53 4.54 -38.09
N SER A 436 -7.80 4.83 -38.40
CA SER A 436 -8.80 3.84 -38.77
C SER A 436 -9.41 4.18 -40.13
N GLU A 437 -9.66 3.17 -40.97
CA GLU A 437 -10.35 3.31 -42.26
C GLU A 437 -11.78 3.84 -42.10
N LYS A 438 -12.35 3.71 -40.89
CA LYS A 438 -13.69 4.21 -40.55
C LYS A 438 -13.71 5.67 -40.09
N VAL A 439 -12.55 6.27 -39.85
CA VAL A 439 -12.42 7.63 -39.30
C VAL A 439 -11.54 8.49 -40.20
N SER A 440 -12.15 9.33 -41.03
CA SER A 440 -11.43 10.24 -41.92
C SER A 440 -10.92 11.52 -41.23
N HIS A 441 -11.56 11.93 -40.13
CA HIS A 441 -11.23 13.13 -39.35
C HIS A 441 -11.23 12.80 -37.85
N PRO A 442 -10.09 12.35 -37.30
CA PRO A 442 -9.97 12.06 -35.88
C PRO A 442 -10.26 13.28 -35.00
N VAL A 443 -11.15 13.12 -34.01
CA VAL A 443 -11.44 14.12 -32.97
C VAL A 443 -11.12 13.63 -31.56
N SER A 444 -10.86 12.34 -31.38
CA SER A 444 -10.35 11.76 -30.13
C SER A 444 -9.65 10.44 -30.39
N VAL A 445 -8.72 10.10 -29.50
CA VAL A 445 -8.01 8.82 -29.42
C VAL A 445 -8.07 8.29 -27.99
N ARG A 446 -8.07 6.97 -27.84
CA ARG A 446 -7.94 6.31 -26.55
C ARG A 446 -7.09 5.05 -26.67
N TYR A 447 -6.53 4.61 -25.54
CA TYR A 447 -5.72 3.41 -25.41
C TYR A 447 -6.19 2.59 -24.21
N CYS A 448 -6.53 1.31 -24.45
CA CYS A 448 -6.93 0.37 -23.41
C CYS A 448 -8.09 0.83 -22.52
N PHE A 449 -9.00 1.65 -23.06
CA PHE A 449 -10.08 2.29 -22.32
C PHE A 449 -11.37 1.44 -22.32
N HIS A 450 -11.24 0.22 -21.80
CA HIS A 450 -12.31 -0.76 -21.66
C HIS A 450 -12.23 -1.43 -20.28
N ASP A 451 -13.23 -2.20 -19.85
CA ASP A 451 -13.15 -2.90 -18.55
C ASP A 451 -12.05 -3.98 -18.56
N PHE A 452 -11.87 -4.61 -19.72
CA PHE A 452 -10.79 -5.56 -19.97
C PHE A 452 -10.28 -5.40 -21.42
N GLN A 453 -9.07 -4.88 -21.58
CA GLN A 453 -8.39 -4.82 -22.88
C GLN A 453 -6.87 -4.77 -22.69
N ILE A 454 -6.19 -5.83 -23.12
CA ILE A 454 -4.73 -5.92 -23.10
C ILE A 454 -4.19 -5.11 -24.28
N GLY A 455 -3.29 -4.18 -23.98
CA GLY A 455 -2.52 -3.42 -24.96
C GLY A 455 -1.07 -3.89 -25.02
N THR A 456 -0.38 -3.55 -26.10
CA THR A 456 0.98 -4.05 -26.37
C THR A 456 2.01 -2.92 -26.50
N MET A 457 1.61 -1.67 -26.20
CA MET A 457 2.53 -0.53 -26.20
C MET A 457 3.29 -0.47 -24.87
N ILE A 458 4.59 -0.77 -24.94
CA ILE A 458 5.51 -0.78 -23.80
C ILE A 458 6.70 0.15 -24.08
N GLY A 459 7.20 0.81 -23.03
CA GLY A 459 8.45 1.57 -23.09
C GLY A 459 9.65 0.65 -23.26
N GLY A 460 10.79 1.21 -23.67
CA GLY A 460 12.08 0.50 -23.74
C GLY A 460 12.60 0.00 -22.38
N ASN A 461 11.94 0.39 -21.29
CA ASN A 461 12.16 -0.08 -19.92
C ASN A 461 11.21 -1.22 -19.49
N GLU A 462 10.47 -1.82 -20.43
CA GLU A 462 9.48 -2.89 -20.19
C GLU A 462 8.29 -2.49 -19.29
N LEU A 463 8.03 -1.18 -19.13
CA LEU A 463 6.85 -0.69 -18.43
C LEU A 463 5.73 -0.35 -19.43
N PRO A 464 4.47 -0.74 -19.15
CA PRO A 464 3.35 -0.54 -20.06
C PRO A 464 2.98 0.94 -20.15
N THR A 465 2.40 1.30 -21.28
CA THR A 465 1.70 2.58 -21.43
C THR A 465 0.48 2.60 -20.53
N ILE A 466 0.28 3.69 -19.80
CA ILE A 466 -0.90 3.86 -18.95
C ILE A 466 -2.14 4.04 -19.85
N PRO A 467 -3.26 3.34 -19.61
CA PRO A 467 -4.51 3.58 -20.31
C PRO A 467 -4.95 5.05 -20.24
N PHE A 468 -5.50 5.57 -21.34
CA PHE A 468 -5.93 6.97 -21.43
C PHE A 468 -7.03 7.15 -22.47
N ARG A 469 -7.70 8.29 -22.42
CA ARG A 469 -8.57 8.82 -23.47
C ARG A 469 -8.34 10.32 -23.64
N THR A 470 -8.83 10.90 -24.73
CA THR A 470 -8.68 12.34 -25.01
C THR A 470 -9.99 13.10 -25.16
N ASP A 471 -11.11 12.39 -25.15
CA ASP A 471 -12.45 12.97 -25.12
C ASP A 471 -12.83 13.47 -23.73
N ASN A 472 -13.86 14.31 -23.69
CA ASN A 472 -14.43 14.90 -22.48
C ASN A 472 -15.96 14.84 -22.44
N TRP A 473 -16.58 14.00 -23.28
CA TRP A 473 -18.04 13.91 -23.44
C TRP A 473 -18.65 12.67 -22.79
#